data_AF-A0A7J9HBK2-F1
#
_entry.id   AF-A0A7J9HBK2-F1
#
_cell.length_a   1.000
_cell.length_b   1.000
_cell.length_c   1.000
_cell.angle_alpha   90.00
_cell.angle_beta   90.00
_cell.angle_gamma   90.00
#
_symmetry.space_group_name_H-M   'P 1'
#
loop_
_entity.id
_entity.type
_entity.pdbx_description
1 polymer ?
#
loop_
_entity_poly.entity_id
_entity_poly.type
_entity_poly.pdbx_seq_one_letter_code
_entity_poly.pdbx_strand_id
1 'polypeptide(L)' 'MLRQGYTHAFLMTFEKKEDYTAFTSHPSHIEFSATFVTAIDKFVVLDFPSVLAKSPA' A
#
# COMPACT_ATOMS: atom_id res chain seq x y z
N MET A 1 -3.43 -22.44 3.45
CA MET A 1 -2.22 -21.77 2.91
C MET A 1 -2.28 -20.29 3.28
N LEU A 2 -1.35 -19.77 4.09
CA LEU A 2 -1.43 -18.41 4.66
C LEU A 2 -1.32 -17.28 3.63
N ARG A 3 -0.68 -17.52 2.48
CA ARG A 3 -0.41 -16.48 1.45
C ARG A 3 -1.57 -16.24 0.48
N GLN A 4 -2.58 -17.11 0.46
CA GLN A 4 -3.73 -17.01 -0.45
C GLN A 4 -3.36 -16.80 -1.95
N GLY A 5 -2.19 -17.25 -2.37
CA GLY A 5 -1.69 -17.08 -3.74
C GLY A 5 -1.10 -15.71 -4.08
N TYR A 6 -0.94 -14.79 -3.12
CA TYR A 6 -0.15 -13.56 -3.32
C TYR A 6 1.35 -13.88 -3.28
N THR A 7 2.11 -13.22 -4.16
CA THR A 7 3.55 -13.48 -4.38
C THR A 7 4.48 -12.39 -3.84
N HIS A 8 3.99 -11.15 -3.76
CA HIS A 8 4.76 -9.98 -3.32
C HIS A 8 3.93 -9.15 -2.33
N ALA A 9 4.60 -8.38 -1.49
CA ALA A 9 3.99 -7.40 -0.59
C ALA A 9 4.82 -6.12 -0.61
N PHE A 10 4.15 -4.97 -0.65
CA PHE A 10 4.76 -3.65 -0.54
C PHE A 10 4.24 -3.00 0.74
N LEU A 11 5.15 -2.45 1.54
CA LEU A 11 4.80 -1.70 2.76
C LEU A 11 5.21 -0.25 2.55
N MET A 12 4.26 0.65 2.77
CA MET A 12 4.46 2.09 2.66
C MET A 12 3.97 2.73 3.95
N THR A 13 4.79 3.61 4.52
CA THR A 13 4.46 4.36 5.73
C THR A 13 4.54 5.84 5.40
N PHE A 14 3.55 6.58 5.88
CA PHE A 14 3.45 8.02 5.73
C PHE A 14 3.45 8.65 7.13
N GLU A 15 4.03 9.85 7.27
CA GLU A 15 4.07 10.55 8.55
C GLU A 15 2.68 11.02 8.96
N LYS A 16 1.87 11.45 7.99
CA LYS A 16 0.49 11.90 8.16
C LYS A 16 -0.38 11.55 6.96
N LYS A 17 -1.68 11.69 7.12
CA LYS A 17 -2.69 11.35 6.10
C LYS A 17 -2.55 12.20 4.82
N GLU A 18 -2.12 13.45 4.97
CA GLU A 18 -1.94 14.38 3.86
C GLU A 18 -0.83 13.91 2.91
N ASP A 19 0.22 13.27 3.44
CA ASP A 19 1.33 12.76 2.63
C ASP A 19 0.90 11.56 1.78
N TYR A 20 0.04 10.69 2.31
CA TYR A 20 -0.59 9.62 1.52
C TYR A 20 -1.47 10.20 0.40
N THR A 21 -2.21 11.27 0.70
CA THR A 21 -3.07 11.94 -0.30
C THR A 21 -2.21 12.60 -1.39
N ALA A 22 -1.09 13.22 -1.02
CA ALA A 22 -0.13 13.80 -1.95
C ALA A 22 0.53 12.72 -2.82
N PHE A 23 0.89 11.57 -2.23
CA PHE A 23 1.47 10.44 -2.95
C PHE A 23 0.50 9.85 -3.99
N THR A 24 -0.75 9.57 -3.58
CA THR A 24 -1.73 8.92 -4.45
C THR A 24 -2.19 9.80 -5.61
N SER A 25 -2.23 11.13 -5.41
CA SER A 25 -2.56 12.11 -6.43
C SER A 25 -1.37 12.55 -7.31
N HIS A 26 -0.15 12.13 -6.98
CA HIS A 26 1.03 12.50 -7.75
C HIS A 26 1.00 11.90 -9.16
N PRO A 27 1.30 12.65 -10.23
CA PRO A 27 1.25 12.16 -11.61
C PRO A 27 2.05 10.87 -11.83
N SER A 28 3.25 10.77 -11.27
CA SER A 28 4.08 9.55 -11.39
C SER A 28 3.45 8.32 -10.74
N HIS A 29 2.66 8.49 -9.67
CA HIS A 29 1.94 7.38 -9.06
C HIS A 29 0.77 6.93 -9.95
N ILE A 30 0.04 7.88 -10.55
CA ILE A 30 -1.07 7.59 -11.46
C ILE A 30 -0.56 6.84 -12.71
N GLU A 31 0.52 7.33 -13.31
CA GLU A 31 1.15 6.67 -14.47
C GLU A 31 1.64 5.26 -14.12
N PHE A 32 2.32 5.10 -12.98
CA PHE A 32 2.78 3.79 -12.54
C PHE A 32 1.63 2.84 -12.20
N SER A 33 0.52 3.34 -11.65
CA SER A 33 -0.65 2.53 -11.32
C SER A 33 -1.23 1.82 -12.56
N ALA A 34 -1.24 2.50 -13.70
CA ALA A 34 -1.66 1.89 -14.97
C ALA A 34 -0.74 0.74 -15.38
N THR A 35 0.58 0.93 -15.32
CA THR A 35 1.55 -0.14 -15.60
C THR A 35 1.41 -1.30 -14.61
N PHE A 36 1.28 -0.99 -13.32
CA PHE A 36 1.19 -1.97 -12.26
C PHE A 36 -0.01 -2.90 -12.42
N VAL A 37 -1.21 -2.34 -12.66
CA VAL A 37 -2.45 -3.13 -12.82
C VAL A 37 -2.37 -4.07 -14.02
N THR A 38 -1.66 -3.69 -15.10
CA THR A 38 -1.48 -4.59 -16.26
C THR A 38 -0.51 -5.75 -16.01
N ALA A 39 0.37 -5.64 -15.00
CA ALA A 39 1.41 -6.61 -14.72
C ALA A 39 1.03 -7.65 -13.65
N ILE A 40 -0.14 -7.50 -13.02
CA ILE A 40 -0.56 -8.33 -11.88
C ILE A 40 -1.91 -9.02 -12.15
N ASP A 41 -2.09 -10.21 -11.59
CA ASP A 41 -3.35 -10.96 -11.67
C ASP A 41 -4.37 -10.49 -10.62
N LYS A 42 -3.89 -10.14 -9.43
CA LYS A 42 -4.72 -9.65 -8.31
C LYS A 42 -3.90 -8.83 -7.33
N PHE A 43 -4.55 -7.86 -6.67
CA PHE A 43 -3.97 -7.09 -5.56
C PHE A 43 -5.00 -6.88 -4.45
N VAL A 44 -4.50 -6.49 -3.28
CA VAL A 44 -5.28 -5.98 -2.15
C VAL A 44 -4.48 -4.84 -1.54
N VAL A 45 -5.17 -3.74 -1.23
CA VAL A 45 -4.57 -2.59 -0.51
C VAL A 45 -5.22 -2.52 0.86
N LEU A 46 -4.40 -2.43 1.90
CA LEU A 46 -4.83 -2.19 3.27
C LEU A 46 -4.27 -0.84 3.71
N ASP A 47 -5.13 0.17 3.73
CA ASP A 47 -4.82 1.51 4.25
C ASP A 47 -5.41 1.64 5.66
N PHE A 48 -4.55 1.82 6.66
CA PHE A 48 -4.94 1.86 8.06
C PHE A 48 -3.99 2.74 8.89
N PRO A 49 -4.50 3.39 9.97
CA PRO A 49 -3.64 4.09 10.91
C PRO A 49 -2.79 3.11 11.73
N SER A 50 -1.51 3.42 11.92
CA SER A 50 -0.66 2.67 12.84
C SER A 50 -0.89 3.16 14.27
N VAL A 51 -1.62 2.37 15.06
CA VAL A 51 -1.90 2.66 16.47
C VAL A 51 -1.27 1.57 17.32
N LEU A 52 -0.38 1.95 18.23
CA LEU A 52 0.23 1.03 19.19
C LEU A 52 -0.81 0.66 20.26
N ALA A 53 -1.45 -0.50 20.09
CA ALA A 53 -2.50 -0.97 21.00
C ALA A 53 -1.95 -1.64 22.27
N LYS A 54 -0.73 -2.18 22.23
CA LYS A 54 -0.03 -2.80 23.36
C LYS A 54 1.44 -2.39 23.34
N SER A 55 2.01 -2.19 24.53
CA SER A 55 3.44 -1.92 24.67
C SER A 55 4.28 -3.04 24.05
N PRO A 56 5.44 -2.72 23.44
CA PRO A 56 6.40 -3.74 23.02
C PRO A 56 6.77 -4.62 24.23
N ALA A 57 6.90 -5.92 23.97
CA ALA A 57 7.36 -6.90 24.97
C ALA A 57 8.83 -6.70 25.32
#